data_AF-A0AAW2VJD5-F1
#
_entry.id   AF-A0AAW2VJD5-F1
#
_cell.length_a   1.000
_cell.length_b   1.000
_cell.length_c   1.000
_cell.angle_alpha   90.00
_cell.angle_beta   90.00
_cell.angle_gamma   90.00
#
_symmetry.space_group_name_H-M   'P 1'
#
loop_
_entity.id
_entity.type
_entity.pdbx_description
1 polymer ?
#
loop_
_entity_poly.entity_id
_entity_poly.type
_entity_poly.pdbx_seq_one_letter_code
_entity_poly.pdbx_strand_id
1 'polypeptide(L)'
;MAAIDYIVSERSDVFMASHGGNMGHAIQGHRAYAGHKKTIIPNKRQMLTYFMNSSLPDSEFNNIILDLHRDSLGQPELRTSKAGRDVTKYPIPECMCNNTIVDASV
;
A
#
# COMPACT_ATOMS: atom_id res chain seq x y z
N MET A 1 17.86 14.80 0.47
CA MET A 1 17.81 13.67 1.42
C MET A 1 16.73 12.64 1.08
N ALA A 2 15.58 13.03 0.50
CA ALA A 2 14.46 12.12 0.18
C ALA A 2 14.75 10.89 -0.72
N ALA A 3 15.80 10.93 -1.55
CA ALA A 3 16.10 9.83 -2.46
C ALA A 3 16.52 8.54 -1.72
N ILE A 4 17.31 8.67 -0.64
CA ILE A 4 17.74 7.52 0.17
C ILE A 4 16.52 6.94 0.91
N ASP A 5 15.71 7.81 1.52
CA ASP A 5 14.49 7.40 2.22
C ASP A 5 13.53 6.64 1.28
N TYR A 6 13.44 7.06 0.02
CA TYR A 6 12.65 6.38 -1.01
C TYR A 6 13.20 4.98 -1.31
N ILE A 7 14.51 4.86 -1.59
CA ILE A 7 15.14 3.57 -1.92
C ILE A 7 15.00 2.58 -0.76
N VAL A 8 15.23 3.03 0.48
CA VAL A 8 15.09 2.17 1.66
C VAL A 8 13.65 1.71 1.82
N SER A 9 12.67 2.60 1.64
CA SER A 9 11.24 2.28 1.74
C SER A 9 10.74 1.38 0.61
N GLU A 10 11.31 1.52 -0.59
CA GLU A 10 11.02 0.65 -1.73
C GLU A 10 11.59 -0.76 -1.50
N ARG A 11 12.80 -0.87 -0.95
CA ARG A 11 13.48 -2.16 -0.74
C ARG A 11 13.04 -2.92 0.51
N SER A 12 12.34 -2.30 1.46
CA SER A 12 11.91 -2.97 2.69
C SER A 12 10.85 -4.06 2.44
N ASP A 13 10.78 -5.04 3.34
CA ASP A 13 9.76 -6.10 3.29
C ASP A 13 8.35 -5.54 3.47
N VAL A 14 8.21 -4.58 4.38
CA VAL A 14 6.95 -3.90 4.70
C VAL A 14 7.16 -2.40 4.75
N PHE A 15 6.21 -1.65 4.20
CA PHE A 15 6.18 -0.19 4.30
C PHE A 15 4.89 0.27 4.99
N MET A 16 5.00 1.29 5.84
CA MET A 16 3.88 1.97 6.47
C MET A 16 4.15 3.47 6.44
N ALA A 17 3.31 4.22 5.73
CA ALA A 17 3.43 5.68 5.70
C ALA A 17 2.83 6.30 6.97
N SER A 18 3.52 7.29 7.54
CA SER A 18 2.99 8.06 8.67
C SER A 18 1.77 8.89 8.28
N HIS A 19 1.81 9.52 7.09
CA HIS A 19 0.74 10.34 6.51
C HIS A 19 0.61 10.12 5.00
N GLY A 20 -0.59 10.41 4.47
CA GLY A 20 -0.84 10.44 3.03
C GLY A 20 -0.25 11.71 2.41
N GLY A 21 0.85 11.56 1.68
CA GLY A 21 1.51 12.64 0.95
C GLY A 21 2.25 12.10 -0.26
N ASN A 22 2.82 12.99 -1.08
CA ASN A 22 3.39 12.65 -2.40
C ASN A 22 4.40 11.50 -2.35
N MET A 23 5.32 11.50 -1.38
CA MET A 23 6.29 10.41 -1.23
C MET A 23 5.61 9.08 -0.86
N GLY A 24 4.64 9.11 0.05
CA GLY A 24 3.89 7.92 0.43
C GLY A 24 3.08 7.35 -0.73
N HIS A 25 2.51 8.22 -1.58
CA HIS A 25 1.81 7.82 -2.81
C HIS A 25 2.75 7.20 -3.84
N ALA A 26 3.91 7.83 -4.06
CA ALA A 26 4.91 7.33 -5.00
C ALA A 26 5.46 5.95 -4.59
N ILE A 27 5.72 5.75 -3.29
CA ILE A 27 6.17 4.44 -2.77
C ILE A 27 5.06 3.40 -2.85
N GLN A 28 3.82 3.76 -2.48
CA GLN A 28 2.66 2.86 -2.60
C GLN A 28 2.48 2.37 -4.04
N GLY A 29 2.57 3.28 -5.01
CA GLY A 29 2.55 2.97 -6.42
C GLY A 29 3.64 2.01 -6.84
N HIS A 30 4.90 2.38 -6.56
CA HIS A 30 6.06 1.57 -6.92
C HIS A 30 5.93 0.16 -6.33
N ARG A 31 5.63 0.06 -5.03
CA ARG A 31 5.48 -1.21 -4.32
C ARG A 31 4.28 -2.01 -4.82
N ALA A 32 3.21 -1.41 -5.30
CA ALA A 32 2.08 -2.16 -5.85
C ALA A 32 2.40 -2.74 -7.24
N TYR A 33 3.03 -1.97 -8.12
CA TYR A 33 3.11 -2.28 -9.55
C TYR A 33 4.46 -2.81 -10.05
N ALA A 34 5.57 -2.62 -9.32
CA ALA A 34 6.91 -3.08 -9.75
C ALA A 34 7.39 -4.29 -8.91
N GLY A 35 6.65 -5.40 -9.01
CA GLY A 35 6.96 -6.62 -8.26
C GLY A 35 6.44 -6.56 -6.82
N HIS A 36 5.11 -6.44 -6.70
CA HIS A 36 4.32 -6.26 -5.48
C HIS A 36 5.06 -6.51 -4.15
N LYS A 37 5.13 -5.48 -3.30
CA LYS A 37 5.65 -5.54 -1.94
C LYS A 37 4.64 -4.99 -0.93
N LYS A 38 4.58 -5.63 0.23
CA LYS A 38 3.55 -5.36 1.26
C LYS A 38 3.58 -3.90 1.71
N THR A 39 2.43 -3.23 1.65
CA THR A 39 2.26 -1.89 2.22
C THR A 39 1.06 -1.90 3.15
N ILE A 40 1.25 -1.53 4.42
CA ILE A 40 0.19 -1.52 5.41
C ILE A 40 -0.34 -0.10 5.56
N ILE A 41 -1.63 0.08 5.31
CA ILE A 41 -2.35 1.33 5.59
C ILE A 41 -3.22 1.08 6.81
N PRO A 42 -2.80 1.52 8.01
CA PRO A 42 -3.54 1.24 9.21
C PRO A 42 -4.86 2.00 9.27
N ASN A 43 -5.94 1.31 9.64
CA ASN A 43 -7.19 1.96 10.01
C ASN A 43 -7.06 2.55 11.43
N LYS A 44 -6.29 3.65 11.53
CA LYS A 44 -5.94 4.30 12.80
C LYS A 44 -7.17 4.54 13.68
N ARG A 45 -8.28 4.96 13.08
CA ARG A 45 -9.54 5.22 13.79
C ARG A 45 -10.08 4.00 14.52
N GLN A 46 -10.09 2.84 13.85
CA GLN A 46 -10.55 1.59 14.47
C GLN A 46 -9.50 1.01 15.43
N MET A 47 -8.21 1.18 15.15
CA MET A 47 -7.16 0.67 16.04
C MET A 47 -7.14 1.38 17.39
N LEU A 48 -7.41 2.69 17.43
CA LEU A 48 -7.34 3.50 18.66
C LEU A 48 -8.17 2.91 19.81
N THR A 49 -9.33 2.33 19.54
CA THR A 49 -10.17 1.74 20.60
C THR A 49 -9.52 0.53 21.27
N TYR A 50 -8.74 -0.25 20.52
CA TYR A 50 -8.05 -1.43 21.05
C TYR A 50 -6.75 -1.06 21.75
N PHE A 51 -6.00 -0.06 21.24
CA PHE A 51 -4.80 0.44 21.91
C PHE A 51 -5.06 1.06 23.29
N MET A 52 -6.24 1.63 23.49
CA MET A 52 -6.62 2.25 24.76
C MET A 52 -7.21 1.24 25.76
N ASN A 53 -7.45 -0.01 25.36
CA ASN A 53 -8.01 -1.03 26.24
C ASN A 53 -6.89 -1.82 26.93
N SER A 54 -6.48 -1.36 28.12
CA SER A 54 -5.44 -2.01 28.93
C SER A 54 -5.82 -3.40 29.46
N SER A 55 -7.10 -3.78 29.38
CA SER A 55 -7.60 -5.05 29.89
C SER A 55 -7.67 -6.13 28.80
N LEU A 56 -7.39 -5.77 27.53
CA LEU A 56 -7.46 -6.69 26.40
C LEU A 56 -6.23 -7.62 26.41
N PRO A 57 -6.42 -8.95 26.36
CA PRO A 57 -5.29 -9.88 26.27
C PRO A 57 -4.50 -9.68 24.98
N ASP A 58 -3.17 -9.78 25.04
CA ASP A 58 -2.28 -9.57 23.88
C ASP A 58 -2.62 -10.49 22.69
N SER A 59 -3.02 -11.73 22.96
CA SER A 59 -3.40 -12.68 21.89
C SER A 59 -4.65 -12.23 21.14
N GLU A 60 -5.64 -11.70 21.87
CA GLU A 60 -6.87 -11.17 21.29
C GLU A 60 -6.60 -9.85 20.55
N PHE A 61 -5.80 -8.96 21.14
CA PHE A 61 -5.34 -7.74 20.49
C PHE A 61 -4.65 -8.05 19.15
N ASN A 62 -3.71 -9.00 19.12
CA ASN A 62 -2.99 -9.37 17.91
C ASN A 62 -3.93 -9.90 16.81
N ASN A 63 -4.89 -10.76 17.17
CA ASN A 63 -5.88 -11.26 16.21
C ASN A 63 -6.73 -10.14 15.63
N ILE A 64 -7.21 -9.23 16.49
CA ILE A 64 -7.99 -8.05 16.06
C ILE A 64 -7.17 -7.18 15.11
N ILE A 65 -5.91 -6.88 15.45
CA ILE A 65 -5.05 -6.06 14.59
C ILE A 65 -4.80 -6.76 13.25
N LEU A 66 -4.56 -8.07 13.22
CA LEU A 66 -4.38 -8.82 11.98
C LEU A 66 -5.64 -8.77 11.09
N ASP A 67 -6.82 -9.00 11.69
CA ASP A 67 -8.10 -8.94 10.98
C ASP A 67 -8.38 -7.56 10.40
N LEU A 68 -8.12 -6.49 11.16
CA LEU A 68 -8.30 -5.10 10.70
C LEU A 68 -7.43 -4.76 9.47
N HIS A 69 -6.30 -5.43 9.28
CA HIS A 69 -5.36 -5.16 8.18
C HIS A 69 -5.38 -6.22 7.07
N ARG A 70 -6.24 -7.24 7.16
CA ARG A 70 -6.28 -8.37 6.22
C ARG A 70 -6.33 -7.91 4.75
N ASP A 71 -7.12 -6.89 4.46
CA ASP A 71 -7.32 -6.35 3.11
C ASP A 71 -6.49 -5.08 2.84
N SER A 72 -5.70 -4.63 3.81
CA SER A 72 -4.89 -3.40 3.75
C SER A 72 -3.41 -3.68 3.46
N LEU A 73 -3.14 -4.58 2.51
CA LEU A 73 -1.78 -5.06 2.20
C LEU A 73 -1.12 -4.38 0.98
N GLY A 74 -1.79 -3.37 0.39
CA GLY A 74 -1.23 -2.55 -0.69
C GLY A 74 -1.30 -3.22 -2.06
N GLN A 75 -2.38 -3.96 -2.32
CA GLN A 75 -2.60 -4.57 -3.63
C GLN A 75 -2.76 -3.51 -4.73
N PRO A 76 -2.40 -3.83 -5.98
CA PRO A 76 -2.72 -2.99 -7.13
C PRO A 76 -4.21 -2.62 -7.18
N GLU A 77 -4.50 -1.32 -7.17
CA GLU A 77 -5.85 -0.79 -7.35
C GLU A 77 -5.89 0.10 -8.59
N LEU A 78 -6.73 -0.26 -9.57
CA LEU A 78 -6.91 0.55 -10.77
C LEU A 78 -7.57 1.88 -10.43
N ARG A 79 -7.16 2.93 -11.13
CA ARG A 79 -7.80 4.24 -11.03
C ARG A 79 -9.26 4.11 -11.50
N THR A 80 -10.20 4.38 -10.60
CA THR A 80 -11.61 4.57 -10.95
C THR A 80 -11.79 5.89 -11.70
N SER A 81 -12.90 6.07 -12.43
CA SER A 81 -13.18 7.23 -13.30
C SER A 81 -13.24 8.61 -12.58
N LYS A 82 -12.92 8.68 -11.29
CA LYS A 82 -12.79 9.93 -10.54
C LYS A 82 -11.55 10.71 -10.98
N ALA A 83 -11.77 11.89 -11.53
CA ALA A 83 -10.71 12.84 -11.88
C ALA A 83 -9.90 13.26 -10.64
N GLY A 84 -8.61 13.57 -10.83
CA GLY A 84 -7.73 14.11 -9.78
C GLY A 84 -7.12 13.09 -8.81
N ARG A 85 -7.27 11.79 -9.06
CA ARG A 85 -6.54 10.75 -8.29
C ARG A 85 -5.05 10.78 -8.67
N ASP A 86 -4.21 10.59 -7.66
CA ASP A 86 -2.76 10.54 -7.81
C ASP A 86 -2.34 9.42 -8.78
N VAL A 87 -1.68 9.80 -9.88
CA VAL A 87 -1.26 8.87 -10.95
C VAL A 87 -0.13 7.94 -10.53
N THR A 88 0.66 8.33 -9.51
CA THR A 88 1.73 7.50 -8.99
C THR A 88 1.15 6.39 -8.13
N LYS A 89 0.15 6.69 -7.30
CA LYS A 89 -0.54 5.69 -6.47
C LYS A 89 -1.54 4.83 -7.26
N TYR A 90 -2.28 5.45 -8.18
CA TYR A 90 -3.29 4.82 -9.00
C TYR A 90 -2.94 5.05 -10.48
N PRO A 91 -2.15 4.16 -11.10
CA PRO A 91 -1.75 4.33 -12.48
C PRO A 91 -2.97 4.41 -13.39
N ILE A 92 -2.79 5.15 -14.49
CA ILE A 92 -3.80 5.39 -15.52
C ILE A 92 -4.00 4.07 -16.29
N PRO A 93 -5.17 3.39 -16.17
CA PRO A 93 -5.39 2.11 -16.84
C PRO A 93 -5.17 2.19 -18.35
N GLU A 94 -5.48 3.34 -18.94
CA GLU A 94 -5.32 3.63 -20.37
C GLU A 94 -3.84 3.73 -20.82
N CYS A 95 -2.90 3.86 -19.87
CA CYS A 95 -1.46 3.94 -20.14
C CYS A 95 -0.70 2.69 -19.66
N MET A 96 -1.37 1.72 -19.02
CA MET A 96 -0.73 0.49 -18.56
C MET A 96 -0.53 -0.47 -19.73
N CYS A 97 0.64 -1.10 -19.80
CA CYS A 97 0.92 -2.10 -20.83
C CYS A 97 -0.11 -3.23 -20.78
N ASN A 98 -0.78 -3.48 -21.90
CA ASN A 98 -1.70 -4.60 -22.03
C ASN A 98 -0.86 -5.86 -22.31
N ASN A 99 -0.75 -6.77 -21.34
CA ASN A 99 -0.01 -8.03 -21.51
C ASN A 99 -0.69 -9.03 -22.48
N THR A 100 -1.57 -8.57 -23.36
CA THR A 100 -2.16 -9.35 -24.44
C THR A 100 -1.22 -9.57 -25.63
N ILE A 101 0.09 -9.38 -25.47
CA ILE A 101 1.09 -9.85 -26.43
C ILE A 101 2.01 -10.82 -25.67
N VAL A 102 1.52 -12.05 -25.56
CA VAL A 102 2.35 -13.23 -25.39
C VAL A 102 2.99 -13.51 -26.75
N ASP A 103 4.30 -13.67 -26.76
CA ASP A 103 5.13 -14.28 -27.80
C ASP A 103 5.01 -13.76 -29.24
N ALA A 104 5.77 -12.70 -29.55
CA ALA A 104 6.40 -12.61 -30.86
C ALA A 104 7.82 -13.16 -30.74
N SER A 105 7.94 -14.47 -30.92
CA SER A 105 9.20 -15.15 -31.19
C SER A 105 9.95 -14.48 -32.34
N VAL A 106 11.15 -13.96 -32.05
CA VAL A 106 12.31 -13.90 -32.95
C VAL A 106 13.56 -14.17 -32.13
#